data_AF-A0A5D2ZM23-F1
#
_entry.id   AF-A0A5D2ZM23-F1
#
_cell.length_a   1.000
_cell.length_b   1.000
_cell.length_c   1.000
_cell.angle_alpha   90.00
_cell.angle_beta   90.00
_cell.angle_gamma   90.00
#
_symmetry.space_group_name_H-M   'P 1'
#
loop_
_entity.id
_entity.type
_entity.pdbx_description
1 polymer ?
#
loop_
_entity_poly.entity_id
_entity_poly.type
_entity_poly.pdbx_seq_one_letter_code
_entity_poly.pdbx_strand_id
1 'polypeptide(L)'
;MTKQLTSKKDATRLHSAVRAGDFELVLEIINGLEDGELKDLLSKRNQSGETALYVAAECGHADLVKEIMKHCDIVLAGLKARNGYDAFHIAAKQGDLEVLKILMKANLELSMTFDSYNTTALQTAASQGHTEVVKFLLEKGSNVAAIARNNGKTALHSAARNGHLEIVKSLLAKEPGIATRIDKKGQTALHMAVKGHNVEVADVLLKSDPSLINMVDAKGNTALHIGSQKGRLQIVEKLLNDSGLNKLVINKSRETALDAAEKNKLSDIACILKEHGVQSAKSIKPHPANSARELKQTVSDIKNGVHYQLEHTRKTGKRVQGIAKRLNKMHVESLNNAINSSTVVAILIASVAFAAIFNVPGQYVDSPSDISPGVSPGQARIAAKLPFMIFVVFDSIALFISLAVVVVQTSVVVIQRKAKKQMMAVINKLMWLACVLISVAFLALSYVVVGKDERWLANLITGIGTVIMVSTLGTLCYWVIVNRIEASKLRSIRRSSMTSGSWSLPTPYTSDTEILNNEHKKLYAV
;
A
#
# COMPACT_ATOMS: atom_id res chain seq x y z
N MET A 1 17.76 32.72 15.70
CA MET A 1 18.63 31.52 15.61
C MET A 1 18.61 31.02 14.18
N THR A 2 19.74 31.16 13.48
CA THR A 2 19.97 30.75 12.10
C THR A 2 19.79 29.23 11.94
N LYS A 3 18.73 28.80 11.23
CA LYS A 3 18.48 27.39 10.88
C LYS A 3 19.69 26.84 10.11
N GLN A 4 20.38 25.84 10.66
CA GLN A 4 21.54 25.20 10.02
C GLN A 4 21.13 24.55 8.68
N LEU A 5 21.76 25.05 7.61
CA LEU A 5 21.70 24.52 6.25
C LEU A 5 22.33 23.13 6.20
N THR A 6 21.52 22.08 6.09
CA THR A 6 22.02 20.76 5.73
C THR A 6 21.43 20.32 4.39
N SER A 7 22.32 19.77 3.55
CA SER A 7 22.09 19.16 2.22
C SER A 7 22.07 20.08 0.99
N LYS A 8 23.24 20.63 0.65
CA LYS A 8 23.63 20.90 -0.76
C LYS A 8 24.14 19.59 -1.35
N LYS A 9 23.41 18.97 -2.29
CA LYS A 9 24.05 18.32 -3.46
C LYS A 9 23.15 17.84 -4.61
N ASP A 10 21.81 17.86 -4.53
CA ASP A 10 20.94 17.47 -5.68
C ASP A 10 19.54 18.12 -5.65
N ALA A 11 19.47 19.40 -5.28
CA ALA A 11 18.22 20.16 -5.34
C ALA A 11 18.02 20.69 -6.77
N THR A 12 16.84 20.48 -7.39
CA THR A 12 16.54 21.20 -8.66
C THR A 12 16.59 22.70 -8.42
N ARG A 13 16.81 23.49 -9.49
CA ARG A 13 16.87 24.96 -9.41
C ARG A 13 15.70 25.57 -8.63
N LEU A 14 14.51 24.99 -8.78
CA LEU A 14 13.31 25.35 -8.02
C LEU A 14 13.46 25.11 -6.51
N HIS A 15 13.95 23.94 -6.07
CA HIS A 15 14.15 23.65 -4.64
C HIS A 15 15.17 24.59 -4.00
N SER A 16 16.22 25.00 -4.72
CA SER A 16 17.18 25.99 -4.21
C SER A 16 16.59 27.39 -4.11
N ALA A 17 15.84 27.84 -5.12
CA ALA A 17 15.18 29.15 -5.13
C ALA A 17 14.13 29.24 -4.00
N VAL A 18 13.31 28.19 -3.85
CA VAL A 18 12.31 28.11 -2.76
C VAL A 18 12.97 28.10 -1.39
N ARG A 19 14.08 27.38 -1.21
CA ARG A 19 14.80 27.35 0.07
C ARG A 19 15.48 28.69 0.41
N ALA A 20 15.87 29.45 -0.61
CA ALA A 20 16.42 30.80 -0.44
C ALA A 20 15.33 31.85 -0.15
N GLY A 21 14.06 31.52 -0.40
CA GLY A 21 12.96 32.47 -0.30
C GLY A 21 12.92 33.48 -1.45
N ASP A 22 13.58 33.18 -2.57
CA ASP A 22 13.66 34.09 -3.72
C ASP A 22 12.35 34.04 -4.52
N PHE A 23 11.46 34.98 -4.23
CA PHE A 23 10.12 35.03 -4.81
C PHE A 23 10.14 35.30 -6.32
N GLU A 24 11.02 36.19 -6.78
CA GLU A 24 11.11 36.58 -8.19
C GLU A 24 11.63 35.43 -9.05
N LEU A 25 12.70 34.75 -8.60
CA LEU A 25 13.23 33.59 -9.32
C LEU A 25 12.22 32.43 -9.38
N VAL A 26 11.43 32.23 -8.32
CA VAL A 26 10.39 31.18 -8.34
C VAL A 26 9.27 31.55 -9.32
N LEU A 27 8.84 32.80 -9.37
CA LEU A 27 7.85 33.27 -10.35
C LEU A 27 8.36 33.16 -11.79
N GLU A 28 9.61 33.53 -12.04
CA GLU A 28 10.24 33.39 -13.37
C GLU A 28 10.21 31.92 -13.82
N ILE A 29 10.56 30.98 -12.93
CA ILE A 29 10.54 29.55 -13.22
C ILE A 29 9.11 29.03 -13.44
N ILE A 30 8.14 29.48 -12.65
CA ILE A 30 6.74 29.02 -12.76
C ILE A 30 6.07 29.57 -14.03
N ASN A 31 6.25 30.85 -14.34
CA ASN A 31 5.63 31.50 -15.50
C ASN A 31 6.31 31.16 -16.83
N GLY A 32 7.57 30.72 -16.79
CA GLY A 32 8.36 30.37 -17.98
C GLY A 32 8.11 28.96 -18.53
N LEU A 33 7.25 28.15 -17.93
CA LEU A 33 7.00 26.75 -18.28
C LEU A 33 5.54 26.52 -18.71
N GLU A 34 5.32 25.61 -19.67
CA GLU A 34 3.97 25.15 -20.02
C GLU A 34 3.37 24.31 -18.88
N ASP A 35 2.04 24.31 -18.73
CA ASP A 35 1.32 23.66 -17.60
C ASP A 35 1.70 22.19 -17.40
N GLY A 36 1.99 21.45 -18.48
CA GLY A 36 2.41 20.05 -18.41
C GLY A 36 3.81 19.87 -17.80
N GLU A 37 4.76 20.71 -18.17
CA GLU A 37 6.13 20.70 -17.66
C GLU A 37 6.20 21.23 -16.23
N LEU A 38 5.38 22.25 -15.92
CA LEU A 38 5.25 22.81 -14.58
C LEU A 38 4.79 21.75 -13.56
N LYS A 39 3.80 20.92 -13.93
CA LYS A 39 3.34 19.83 -13.05
C LYS A 39 4.42 18.79 -12.81
N ASP A 40 5.19 18.41 -13.83
CA ASP A 40 6.32 17.48 -13.66
C ASP A 40 7.37 18.06 -12.72
N LEU A 41 7.74 19.34 -12.91
CA LEU A 41 8.71 20.05 -12.07
C LEU A 41 8.25 20.15 -10.61
N LEU A 42 6.98 20.47 -10.36
CA LEU A 42 6.41 20.56 -9.01
C LEU A 42 6.28 19.20 -8.32
N SER A 43 6.08 18.12 -9.10
CA SER A 43 6.03 16.75 -8.60
C SER A 43 7.40 16.16 -8.27
N LYS A 44 8.47 16.72 -8.87
CA LYS A 44 9.83 16.24 -8.74
C LYS A 44 10.30 16.35 -7.30
N ARG A 45 10.87 15.25 -6.80
CA ARG A 45 11.35 15.13 -5.42
C ARG A 45 12.87 15.19 -5.38
N ASN A 46 13.41 15.86 -4.38
CA ASN A 46 14.85 15.82 -4.11
C ASN A 46 15.27 14.47 -3.47
N GLN A 47 16.56 14.30 -3.14
CA GLN A 47 17.05 13.07 -2.51
C GLN A 47 16.39 12.72 -1.17
N SER A 48 15.91 13.71 -0.42
CA SER A 48 15.14 13.53 0.82
C SER A 48 13.67 13.19 0.56
N GLY A 49 13.25 13.14 -0.70
CA GLY A 49 11.86 12.94 -1.11
C GLY A 49 11.00 14.20 -1.02
N GLU A 50 11.59 15.36 -0.74
CA GLU A 50 10.88 16.62 -0.54
C GLU A 50 10.47 17.21 -1.89
N THR A 51 9.27 17.77 -1.99
CA THR A 51 8.80 18.57 -3.12
C THR A 51 9.11 20.06 -2.91
N ALA A 52 8.98 20.88 -3.94
CA ALA A 52 9.12 22.33 -3.81
C ALA A 52 8.15 22.91 -2.77
N LEU A 53 6.89 22.45 -2.77
CA LEU A 53 5.89 22.83 -1.78
C LEU A 53 6.30 22.43 -0.34
N TYR A 54 6.87 21.23 -0.17
CA TYR A 54 7.39 20.78 1.12
C TYR A 54 8.47 21.72 1.65
N VAL A 55 9.44 22.09 0.80
CA VAL A 55 10.55 22.97 1.19
C VAL A 55 10.04 24.39 1.51
N ALA A 56 9.09 24.90 0.74
CA ALA A 56 8.45 26.19 1.01
C ALA A 56 7.77 26.20 2.39
N ALA A 57 7.04 25.12 2.69
CA ALA A 57 6.37 24.94 3.97
C ALA A 57 7.34 24.71 5.15
N GLU A 58 8.48 24.07 4.93
CA GLU A 58 9.52 23.89 5.95
C GLU A 58 10.25 25.19 6.30
N CYS A 59 10.46 26.05 5.29
CA CYS A 59 11.13 27.33 5.45
C CYS A 59 10.19 28.43 5.98
N GLY A 60 8.88 28.23 5.88
CA GLY A 60 7.87 29.19 6.35
C GLY A 60 7.55 30.29 5.34
N HIS A 61 7.87 30.10 4.05
CA HIS A 61 7.64 31.12 3.02
C HIS A 61 6.18 31.12 2.55
N ALA A 62 5.31 31.79 3.29
CA ALA A 62 3.86 31.82 3.05
C ALA A 62 3.49 32.29 1.63
N ASP A 63 4.15 33.32 1.11
CA ASP A 63 3.87 33.85 -0.24
C ASP A 63 4.22 32.85 -1.33
N LEU A 64 5.35 32.14 -1.20
CA LEU A 64 5.74 31.07 -2.10
C LEU A 64 4.77 29.89 -2.03
N VAL A 65 4.34 29.50 -0.84
CA VAL A 65 3.32 28.45 -0.68
C VAL A 65 2.03 28.85 -1.38
N LYS A 66 1.59 30.11 -1.23
CA LYS A 66 0.37 30.61 -1.87
C LYS A 66 0.48 30.55 -3.39
N GLU A 67 1.62 30.91 -3.94
CA GLU A 67 1.84 30.90 -5.39
C GLU A 67 1.92 29.47 -5.94
N ILE A 68 2.74 28.61 -5.33
CA ILE A 68 2.89 27.20 -5.75
C ILE A 68 1.54 26.46 -5.66
N MET A 69 0.70 26.78 -4.67
CA MET A 69 -0.61 26.16 -4.51
C MET A 69 -1.62 26.51 -5.60
N LYS A 70 -1.45 27.63 -6.34
CA LYS A 70 -2.32 27.92 -7.49
C LYS A 70 -2.20 26.89 -8.61
N HIS A 71 -1.03 26.25 -8.71
CA HIS A 71 -0.67 25.30 -9.77
C HIS A 71 -0.59 23.85 -9.27
N CYS A 72 -0.88 23.59 -8.00
CA CYS A 72 -0.78 22.26 -7.39
C CYS A 72 -2.13 21.58 -7.21
N ASP A 73 -2.26 20.36 -7.74
CA ASP A 73 -3.42 19.49 -7.50
C ASP A 73 -3.34 18.81 -6.11
N ILE A 74 -4.47 18.28 -5.63
CA ILE A 74 -4.60 17.58 -4.33
C ILE A 74 -3.54 16.48 -4.16
N VAL A 75 -3.28 15.72 -5.23
CA VAL A 75 -2.32 14.62 -5.24
C VAL A 75 -0.90 15.12 -5.02
N LEU A 76 -0.54 16.28 -5.59
CA LEU A 76 0.79 16.89 -5.44
C LEU A 76 1.00 17.44 -4.02
N ALA A 77 -0.02 18.10 -3.46
CA ALA A 77 0.03 18.63 -2.11
C ALA A 77 0.13 17.53 -1.03
N GLY A 78 -0.44 16.35 -1.31
CA GLY A 78 -0.37 15.17 -0.45
C GLY A 78 0.90 14.30 -0.61
N LEU A 79 1.86 14.69 -1.46
CA LEU A 79 3.09 13.93 -1.63
C LEU A 79 3.95 14.00 -0.37
N LYS A 80 4.37 12.83 0.09
CA LYS A 80 5.17 12.67 1.31
C LYS A 80 6.67 12.57 0.99
N ALA A 81 7.47 13.24 1.80
CA ALA A 81 8.91 13.07 1.85
C ALA A 81 9.31 11.72 2.48
N ARG A 82 10.61 11.39 2.47
CA ARG A 82 11.11 10.12 3.01
C ARG A 82 10.87 9.96 4.52
N ASN A 83 10.78 11.07 5.25
CA ASN A 83 10.41 11.08 6.66
C ASN A 83 8.90 10.81 6.91
N GLY A 84 8.10 10.68 5.85
CA GLY A 84 6.66 10.42 5.92
C GLY A 84 5.77 11.65 6.06
N TYR A 85 6.35 12.86 6.10
CA TYR A 85 5.60 14.11 6.17
C TYR A 85 5.29 14.67 4.78
N ASP A 86 4.09 15.23 4.63
CA ASP A 86 3.72 16.13 3.53
C ASP A 86 3.95 17.59 3.94
N ALA A 87 3.63 18.52 3.03
CA ALA A 87 3.77 19.96 3.26
C ALA A 87 2.94 20.47 4.46
N PHE A 88 1.78 19.87 4.72
CA PHE A 88 0.92 20.24 5.83
C PHE A 88 1.49 19.79 7.18
N HIS A 89 2.01 18.57 7.24
CA HIS A 89 2.66 18.03 8.45
C HIS A 89 3.95 18.77 8.81
N ILE A 90 4.78 19.14 7.82
CA ILE A 90 6.01 19.89 8.09
C ILE A 90 5.69 21.32 8.58
N ALA A 91 4.71 22.00 7.99
CA ALA A 91 4.24 23.30 8.47
C ALA A 91 3.73 23.21 9.93
N ALA A 92 2.95 22.17 10.25
CA ALA A 92 2.50 21.92 11.61
C ALA A 92 3.64 21.58 12.59
N LYS A 93 4.72 20.95 12.11
CA LYS A 93 5.94 20.70 12.91
C LYS A 93 6.73 21.98 13.17
N GLN A 94 6.80 22.89 12.20
CA GLN A 94 7.51 24.16 12.35
C GLN A 94 6.72 25.20 13.14
N GLY A 95 5.39 25.07 13.17
CA GLY A 95 4.51 26.01 13.87
C GLY A 95 4.00 27.16 12.99
N ASP A 96 4.18 27.05 11.67
CA ASP A 96 3.86 28.12 10.72
C ASP A 96 2.35 28.17 10.44
N LEU A 97 1.62 28.91 11.28
CA LEU A 97 0.17 29.05 11.21
C LEU A 97 -0.31 29.65 9.88
N GLU A 98 0.42 30.60 9.32
CA GLU A 98 0.06 31.25 8.05
C GLU A 98 0.11 30.27 6.88
N VAL A 99 1.18 29.47 6.81
CA VAL A 99 1.32 28.39 5.81
C VAL A 99 0.17 27.40 5.93
N LEU A 100 -0.19 26.97 7.14
CA LEU A 100 -1.32 26.07 7.37
C LEU A 100 -2.66 26.67 6.94
N LYS A 101 -2.88 27.96 7.21
CA LYS A 101 -4.08 28.69 6.75
C LYS A 101 -4.17 28.69 5.23
N ILE A 102 -3.06 28.90 4.53
CA ILE A 102 -3.01 28.91 3.07
C ILE A 102 -3.28 27.50 2.52
N LEU A 103 -2.57 26.48 3.02
CA LEU A 103 -2.74 25.09 2.59
C LEU A 103 -4.18 24.60 2.80
N MET A 104 -4.79 24.90 3.94
CA MET A 104 -6.16 24.47 4.24
C MET A 104 -7.23 25.24 3.47
N LYS A 105 -6.99 26.53 3.14
CA LYS A 105 -7.87 27.30 2.25
C LYS A 105 -7.88 26.70 0.84
N ALA A 106 -6.73 26.25 0.37
CA ALA A 106 -6.60 25.61 -0.94
C ALA A 106 -7.16 24.19 -0.93
N ASN A 107 -6.94 23.42 0.14
CA ASN A 107 -7.52 22.08 0.29
C ASN A 107 -7.73 21.67 1.75
N LEU A 108 -8.99 21.48 2.13
CA LEU A 108 -9.39 21.05 3.47
C LEU A 108 -8.95 19.61 3.80
N GLU A 109 -8.84 18.73 2.79
CA GLU A 109 -8.50 17.31 3.01
C GLU A 109 -7.08 17.12 3.56
N LEU A 110 -6.19 18.10 3.40
CA LEU A 110 -4.82 18.06 3.91
C LEU A 110 -4.77 17.94 5.44
N SER A 111 -5.77 18.43 6.17
CA SER A 111 -5.82 18.30 7.64
C SER A 111 -6.08 16.88 8.12
N MET A 112 -6.61 16.01 7.24
CA MET A 112 -6.95 14.61 7.53
C MET A 112 -5.89 13.63 7.01
N THR A 113 -4.78 14.13 6.50
CA THR A 113 -3.64 13.30 6.10
C THR A 113 -2.94 12.70 7.32
N PHE A 114 -2.24 11.60 7.11
CA PHE A 114 -1.49 10.89 8.15
C PHE A 114 -0.06 10.64 7.69
N ASP A 115 0.91 10.73 8.59
CA ASP A 115 2.27 10.26 8.32
C ASP A 115 2.38 8.71 8.27
N SER A 116 3.59 8.19 8.05
CA SER A 116 3.87 6.75 8.02
C SER A 116 3.58 6.02 9.35
N TYR A 117 3.50 6.74 10.46
CA TYR A 117 3.18 6.24 11.80
C TYR A 117 1.72 6.45 12.20
N ASN A 118 0.87 6.87 11.25
CA ASN A 118 -0.52 7.25 11.47
C ASN A 118 -0.68 8.44 12.45
N THR A 119 0.24 9.39 12.37
CA THR A 119 0.26 10.63 13.15
C THR A 119 -0.44 11.73 12.36
N THR A 120 -1.29 12.51 13.02
CA THR A 120 -1.94 13.69 12.42
C THR A 120 -1.08 14.94 12.59
N ALA A 121 -1.28 15.94 11.74
CA ALA A 121 -0.66 17.26 11.89
C ALA A 121 -0.94 17.89 13.27
N LEU A 122 -2.15 17.71 13.82
CA LEU A 122 -2.50 18.15 15.18
C LEU A 122 -1.59 17.51 16.25
N GLN A 123 -1.34 16.21 16.15
CA GLN A 123 -0.45 15.52 17.10
C GLN A 123 1.00 15.99 16.96
N THR A 124 1.46 16.24 15.73
CA THR A 124 2.79 16.79 15.47
C THR A 124 2.93 18.17 16.12
N ALA A 125 2.00 19.10 15.86
CA ALA A 125 1.97 20.42 16.49
C ALA A 125 1.89 20.33 18.02
N ALA A 126 1.01 19.46 18.55
CA ALA A 126 0.86 19.22 19.98
C ALA A 126 2.12 18.65 20.64
N SER A 127 2.92 17.86 19.92
CA SER A 127 4.20 17.35 20.41
C SER A 127 5.27 18.45 20.45
N GLN A 128 5.26 19.37 19.49
CA GLN A 128 6.25 20.45 19.38
C GLN A 128 5.92 21.67 20.26
N GLY A 129 4.68 21.83 20.71
CA GLY A 129 4.29 22.94 21.59
C GLY A 129 3.67 24.14 20.88
N HIS A 130 3.27 23.97 19.61
CA HIS A 130 2.72 25.05 18.79
C HIS A 130 1.25 25.32 19.14
N THR A 131 1.03 26.10 20.19
CA THR A 131 -0.29 26.33 20.79
C THR A 131 -1.28 26.97 19.81
N GLU A 132 -0.85 27.96 19.03
CA GLU A 132 -1.72 28.64 18.07
C GLU A 132 -2.17 27.72 16.94
N VAL A 133 -1.25 26.90 16.42
CA VAL A 133 -1.55 25.87 15.41
C VAL A 133 -2.53 24.84 15.95
N VAL A 134 -2.35 24.38 17.19
CA VAL A 134 -3.28 23.44 17.83
C VAL A 134 -4.67 24.05 17.95
N LYS A 135 -4.80 25.27 18.47
CA LYS A 135 -6.10 25.95 18.61
C LYS A 135 -6.80 26.07 17.25
N PHE A 136 -6.06 26.51 16.23
CA PHE A 136 -6.56 26.62 14.87
C PHE A 136 -7.06 25.28 14.28
N LEU A 137 -6.28 24.20 14.42
CA LEU A 137 -6.67 22.87 13.94
C LEU A 137 -7.89 22.32 14.70
N LEU A 138 -7.98 22.57 16.01
CA LEU A 138 -9.13 22.17 16.82
C LEU A 138 -10.42 22.94 16.50
N GLU A 139 -10.31 24.20 16.08
CA GLU A 139 -11.46 24.99 15.60
C GLU A 139 -12.01 24.45 14.28
N LYS A 140 -11.14 23.93 13.39
CA LYS A 140 -11.53 23.48 12.06
C LYS A 140 -11.90 21.99 11.98
N GLY A 141 -11.45 21.16 12.93
CA GLY A 141 -11.80 19.74 12.98
C GLY A 141 -11.69 19.14 14.38
N SER A 142 -12.77 19.21 15.15
CA SER A 142 -12.83 18.66 16.52
C SER A 142 -12.55 17.14 16.58
N ASN A 143 -12.97 16.39 15.55
CA ASN A 143 -12.76 14.94 15.47
C ASN A 143 -11.29 14.52 15.35
N VAL A 144 -10.37 15.45 15.03
CA VAL A 144 -8.94 15.14 14.87
C VAL A 144 -8.27 14.91 16.23
N ALA A 145 -8.82 15.44 17.33
CA ALA A 145 -8.28 15.28 18.68
C ALA A 145 -8.33 13.82 19.15
N ALA A 146 -9.43 13.12 18.87
CA ALA A 146 -9.67 11.73 19.26
C ALA A 146 -8.80 10.71 18.50
N ILE A 147 -8.20 11.10 17.37
CA ILE A 147 -7.47 10.16 16.52
C ILE A 147 -6.21 9.69 17.25
N ALA A 148 -5.99 8.39 17.25
CA ALA A 148 -4.86 7.73 17.89
C ALA A 148 -3.84 7.22 16.85
N ARG A 149 -2.56 7.32 17.19
CA ARG A 149 -1.45 6.74 16.41
C ARG A 149 -1.53 5.22 16.40
N ASN A 150 -0.66 4.59 15.61
CA ASN A 150 -0.50 3.13 15.59
C ASN A 150 -0.15 2.52 16.97
N ASN A 151 0.36 3.30 17.92
CA ASN A 151 0.64 2.86 19.30
C ASN A 151 -0.47 3.21 20.30
N GLY A 152 -1.61 3.73 19.85
CA GLY A 152 -2.73 4.13 20.69
C GLY A 152 -2.59 5.52 21.33
N LYS A 153 -1.48 6.24 21.10
CA LYS A 153 -1.28 7.58 21.67
C LYS A 153 -2.06 8.64 20.92
N THR A 154 -2.68 9.54 21.68
CA THR A 154 -3.39 10.73 21.16
C THR A 154 -2.52 11.99 21.26
N ALA A 155 -3.03 13.13 20.78
CA ALA A 155 -2.38 14.43 20.95
C ALA A 155 -2.18 14.79 22.43
N LEU A 156 -3.17 14.48 23.29
CA LEU A 156 -3.10 14.73 24.73
C LEU A 156 -1.94 13.99 25.39
N HIS A 157 -1.67 12.73 25.00
CA HIS A 157 -0.53 11.97 25.53
C HIS A 157 0.82 12.64 25.22
N SER A 158 0.96 13.22 24.03
CA SER A 158 2.20 13.85 23.59
C SER A 158 2.39 15.22 24.25
N ALA A 159 1.34 16.03 24.27
CA ALA A 159 1.33 17.33 24.96
C ALA A 159 1.59 17.17 26.47
N ALA A 160 0.96 16.18 27.10
CA ALA A 160 1.13 15.90 28.52
C ALA A 160 2.58 15.50 28.85
N ARG A 161 3.18 14.61 28.05
CA ARG A 161 4.58 14.19 28.25
C ARG A 161 5.57 15.34 28.12
N ASN A 162 5.33 16.22 27.15
CA ASN A 162 6.24 17.32 26.84
C ASN A 162 5.98 18.57 27.69
N GLY A 163 4.92 18.58 28.50
CA GLY A 163 4.64 19.66 29.44
C GLY A 163 3.92 20.87 28.84
N HIS A 164 3.24 20.71 27.70
CA HIS A 164 2.58 21.82 27.00
C HIS A 164 1.20 22.13 27.58
N LEU A 165 1.17 22.90 28.67
CA LEU A 165 -0.03 23.17 29.48
C LEU A 165 -1.21 23.74 28.68
N GLU A 166 -0.99 24.78 27.89
CA GLU A 166 -2.07 25.46 27.17
C GLU A 166 -2.68 24.56 26.08
N ILE A 167 -1.88 23.66 25.51
CA ILE A 167 -2.34 22.63 24.56
C ILE A 167 -3.18 21.58 25.29
N VAL A 168 -2.76 21.14 26.47
CA VAL A 168 -3.53 20.21 27.32
C VAL A 168 -4.89 20.80 27.67
N LYS A 169 -4.95 22.06 28.14
CA LYS A 169 -6.21 22.77 28.42
C LYS A 169 -7.10 22.85 27.18
N SER A 170 -6.52 23.23 26.03
CA SER A 170 -7.27 23.36 24.77
C SER A 170 -7.86 22.03 24.29
N LEU A 171 -7.11 20.93 24.42
CA LEU A 171 -7.57 19.59 24.05
C LEU A 171 -8.69 19.09 24.98
N LEU A 172 -8.54 19.26 26.29
CA LEU A 172 -9.54 18.86 27.28
C LEU A 172 -10.83 19.69 27.15
N ALA A 173 -10.72 20.98 26.84
CA ALA A 173 -11.88 21.84 26.61
C ALA A 173 -12.68 21.43 25.38
N LYS A 174 -12.02 20.91 24.34
CA LYS A 174 -12.71 20.45 23.11
C LYS A 174 -13.24 19.02 23.21
N GLU A 175 -12.51 18.13 23.87
CA GLU A 175 -12.91 16.73 24.03
C GLU A 175 -12.56 16.23 25.45
N PRO A 176 -13.44 16.43 26.46
CA PRO A 176 -13.13 16.06 27.84
C PRO A 176 -12.91 14.55 28.01
N GLY A 177 -13.61 13.72 27.22
CA GLY A 177 -13.48 12.26 27.24
C GLY A 177 -12.13 11.72 26.74
N ILE A 178 -11.23 12.57 26.24
CA ILE A 178 -9.91 12.13 25.78
C ILE A 178 -8.94 11.82 26.95
N ALA A 179 -9.24 12.33 28.16
CA ALA A 179 -8.37 12.18 29.33
C ALA A 179 -8.19 10.72 29.78
N THR A 180 -9.26 9.92 29.71
CA THR A 180 -9.30 8.51 30.12
C THR A 180 -8.82 7.54 29.04
N ARG A 181 -8.53 8.03 27.83
CA ARG A 181 -8.02 7.19 26.73
C ARG A 181 -6.65 6.63 27.09
N ILE A 182 -6.47 5.33 26.80
CA ILE A 182 -5.25 4.60 27.07
C ILE A 182 -4.49 4.25 25.79
N ASP A 183 -3.16 4.29 25.85
CA ASP A 183 -2.30 3.78 24.78
C ASP A 183 -2.19 2.24 24.79
N LYS A 184 -1.45 1.65 23.83
CA LYS A 184 -1.25 0.19 23.79
C LYS A 184 -0.54 -0.40 25.01
N LYS A 185 0.08 0.42 25.84
CA LYS A 185 0.70 0.02 27.12
C LYS A 185 -0.24 0.26 28.31
N GLY A 186 -1.51 0.61 28.06
CA GLY A 186 -2.48 0.94 29.10
C GLY A 186 -2.26 2.30 29.75
N GLN A 187 -1.41 3.17 29.19
CA GLN A 187 -1.04 4.42 29.84
C GLN A 187 -1.99 5.54 29.43
N THR A 188 -2.45 6.31 30.41
CA THR A 188 -3.26 7.53 30.21
C THR A 188 -2.38 8.76 29.99
N ALA A 189 -3.02 9.91 29.71
CA ALA A 189 -2.33 11.20 29.66
C ALA A 189 -1.65 11.57 30.99
N LEU A 190 -2.25 11.21 32.15
CA LEU A 190 -1.63 11.45 33.46
C LEU A 190 -0.31 10.65 33.60
N HIS A 191 -0.30 9.38 33.21
CA HIS A 191 0.93 8.58 33.20
C HIS A 191 2.02 9.19 32.29
N MET A 192 1.63 9.88 31.21
CA MET A 192 2.56 10.60 30.34
C MET A 192 3.06 11.89 30.99
N ALA A 193 2.20 12.67 31.64
CA ALA A 193 2.55 13.87 32.39
C ALA A 193 3.58 13.58 33.47
N VAL A 194 3.39 12.50 34.24
CA VAL A 194 4.33 12.08 35.28
C VAL A 194 5.67 11.61 34.71
N LYS A 195 5.74 11.13 33.47
CA LYS A 195 7.03 10.88 32.80
C LYS A 195 7.73 12.17 32.39
N GLY A 196 6.96 13.23 32.13
CA GLY A 196 7.44 14.59 31.88
C GLY A 196 7.97 15.25 33.16
N HIS A 197 8.03 16.58 33.14
CA HIS A 197 8.53 17.40 34.27
C HIS A 197 7.52 18.45 34.75
N ASN A 198 6.41 18.67 34.04
CA ASN A 198 5.50 19.78 34.34
C ASN A 198 4.40 19.34 35.32
N VAL A 199 4.44 19.89 36.54
CA VAL A 199 3.47 19.62 37.63
C VAL A 199 2.09 20.17 37.30
N GLU A 200 2.01 21.34 36.66
CA GLU A 200 0.74 22.01 36.35
C GLU A 200 -0.10 21.19 35.36
N VAL A 201 0.55 20.47 34.45
CA VAL A 201 -0.13 19.55 33.53
C VAL A 201 -0.78 18.40 34.29
N ALA A 202 -0.10 17.83 35.28
CA ALA A 202 -0.68 16.78 36.11
C ALA A 202 -1.87 17.32 36.93
N ASP A 203 -1.76 18.52 37.48
CA ASP A 203 -2.84 19.19 38.21
C ASP A 203 -4.07 19.45 37.33
N VAL A 204 -3.88 19.97 36.10
CA VAL A 204 -4.99 20.19 35.16
C VAL A 204 -5.66 18.88 34.76
N LEU A 205 -4.89 17.80 34.53
CA LEU A 205 -5.44 16.49 34.20
C LEU A 205 -6.29 15.93 35.36
N LEU A 206 -5.80 16.01 36.60
CA LEU A 206 -6.53 15.55 37.77
C LEU A 206 -7.80 16.39 38.04
N LYS A 207 -7.72 17.71 37.86
CA LYS A 207 -8.89 18.60 37.95
C LYS A 207 -9.93 18.29 36.88
N SER A 208 -9.50 17.90 35.68
CA SER A 208 -10.41 17.54 34.60
C SER A 208 -11.11 16.20 34.83
N ASP A 209 -10.39 15.22 35.37
CA ASP A 209 -10.94 13.91 35.72
C ASP A 209 -10.17 13.29 36.89
N PRO A 210 -10.72 13.34 38.11
CA PRO A 210 -10.08 12.78 39.30
C PRO A 210 -9.90 11.26 39.23
N SER A 211 -10.66 10.55 38.38
CA SER A 211 -10.55 9.08 38.27
C SER A 211 -9.20 8.61 37.74
N LEU A 212 -8.47 9.49 37.02
CA LEU A 212 -7.17 9.20 36.43
C LEU A 212 -6.11 8.81 37.46
N ILE A 213 -6.22 9.29 38.70
CA ILE A 213 -5.20 9.11 39.73
C ILE A 213 -4.95 7.64 40.09
N ASN A 214 -6.00 6.83 40.05
CA ASN A 214 -5.98 5.41 40.42
C ASN A 214 -5.95 4.48 39.21
N MET A 215 -5.99 5.00 37.98
CA MET A 215 -5.88 4.17 36.79
C MET A 215 -4.50 3.50 36.74
N VAL A 216 -4.47 2.26 36.29
CA VAL A 216 -3.24 1.46 36.18
C VAL A 216 -2.89 1.18 34.73
N ASP A 217 -1.59 1.18 34.43
CA ASP A 217 -1.09 0.75 33.13
C ASP A 217 -1.07 -0.79 32.99
N ALA A 218 -0.65 -1.30 31.83
CA ALA A 218 -0.61 -2.75 31.57
C ALA A 218 0.30 -3.53 32.53
N LYS A 219 1.22 -2.85 33.24
CA LYS A 219 2.09 -3.42 34.28
C LYS A 219 1.51 -3.26 35.69
N GLY A 220 0.33 -2.69 35.83
CA GLY A 220 -0.29 -2.40 37.13
C GLY A 220 0.25 -1.16 37.81
N ASN A 221 1.01 -0.30 37.11
CA ASN A 221 1.55 0.92 37.72
C ASN A 221 0.52 2.04 37.67
N THR A 222 0.31 2.72 38.79
CA THR A 222 -0.40 4.01 38.83
C THR A 222 0.53 5.17 38.48
N ALA A 223 -0.02 6.38 38.35
CA ALA A 223 0.76 7.61 38.22
C ALA A 223 1.81 7.76 39.35
N LEU A 224 1.44 7.41 40.59
CA LEU A 224 2.35 7.45 41.75
C LEU A 224 3.55 6.51 41.57
N HIS A 225 3.34 5.27 41.12
CA HIS A 225 4.44 4.32 40.85
C HIS A 225 5.42 4.87 39.82
N ILE A 226 4.91 5.48 38.74
CA ILE A 226 5.76 6.04 37.68
C ILE A 226 6.52 7.27 38.20
N GLY A 227 5.88 8.14 38.98
CA GLY A 227 6.50 9.33 39.57
C GLY A 227 7.64 8.95 40.51
N SER A 228 7.40 7.96 41.36
CA SER A 228 8.39 7.39 42.26
C SER A 228 9.54 6.73 41.53
N GLN A 229 9.28 6.00 40.44
CA GLN A 229 10.33 5.40 39.61
C GLN A 229 11.16 6.44 38.84
N LYS A 230 10.56 7.56 38.44
CA LYS A 230 11.20 8.58 37.60
C LYS A 230 11.81 9.74 38.37
N GLY A 231 11.73 9.75 39.70
CA GLY A 231 12.33 10.82 40.49
C GLY A 231 11.56 12.13 40.44
N ARG A 232 10.23 12.11 40.27
CA ARG A 232 9.43 13.33 40.10
C ARG A 232 8.87 13.86 41.43
N LEU A 233 9.75 14.36 42.29
CA LEU A 233 9.43 14.81 43.66
C LEU A 233 8.15 15.68 43.73
N GLN A 234 8.12 16.82 43.03
CA GLN A 234 7.01 17.76 43.06
C GLN A 234 5.68 17.17 42.53
N ILE A 235 5.74 16.28 41.52
CA ILE A 235 4.55 15.61 41.00
C ILE A 235 4.06 14.56 42.00
N VAL A 236 4.97 13.85 42.66
CA VAL A 236 4.65 12.87 43.70
C VAL A 236 3.98 13.55 44.90
N GLU A 237 4.54 14.66 45.40
CA GLU A 237 3.91 15.47 46.45
C GLU A 237 2.50 15.92 46.05
N LYS A 238 2.35 16.42 44.83
CA LYS A 238 1.05 16.85 44.30
C LYS A 238 0.04 15.70 44.24
N LEU A 239 0.46 14.51 43.82
CA LEU A 239 -0.40 13.32 43.79
C LEU A 239 -0.78 12.86 45.20
N LEU A 240 0.15 12.91 46.16
CA LEU A 240 -0.09 12.50 47.55
C LEU A 240 -1.06 13.42 48.30
N ASN A 241 -1.13 14.69 47.90
CA ASN A 241 -2.08 15.67 48.43
C ASN A 241 -3.51 15.45 47.93
N ASP A 242 -3.74 14.58 46.96
CA ASP A 242 -5.08 14.26 46.47
C ASP A 242 -5.75 13.20 47.37
N SER A 243 -6.91 13.54 47.94
CA SER A 243 -7.67 12.67 48.84
C SER A 243 -8.15 11.37 48.18
N GLY A 244 -8.27 11.35 46.85
CA GLY A 244 -8.73 10.18 46.10
C GLY A 244 -7.65 9.13 45.86
N LEU A 245 -6.38 9.41 46.19
CA LEU A 245 -5.27 8.51 45.90
C LEU A 245 -5.31 7.23 46.74
N ASN A 246 -5.33 6.07 46.06
CA ASN A 246 -5.13 4.79 46.71
C ASN A 246 -3.63 4.50 46.92
N LYS A 247 -3.20 4.62 48.18
CA LYS A 247 -1.80 4.42 48.62
C LYS A 247 -1.38 2.94 48.70
N LEU A 248 -2.33 2.00 48.60
CA LEU A 248 -2.11 0.56 48.79
C LEU A 248 -2.05 -0.23 47.48
N VAL A 249 -2.00 0.46 46.33
CA VAL A 249 -1.93 -0.23 45.03
C VAL A 249 -0.58 -0.91 44.87
N ILE A 250 -0.62 -2.19 44.47
CA ILE A 250 0.55 -3.02 44.21
C ILE A 250 0.57 -3.35 42.72
N ASN A 251 1.70 -3.11 42.06
CA ASN A 251 1.86 -3.42 40.64
C ASN A 251 2.06 -4.94 40.39
N LYS A 252 2.15 -5.35 39.12
CA LYS A 252 2.37 -6.78 38.76
C LYS A 252 3.72 -7.33 39.24
N SER A 253 4.67 -6.46 39.58
CA SER A 253 5.96 -6.82 40.16
C SER A 253 5.92 -6.95 41.69
N ARG A 254 4.73 -6.89 42.31
CA ARG A 254 4.53 -6.91 43.77
C ARG A 254 5.22 -5.74 44.49
N GLU A 255 5.31 -4.59 43.81
CA GLU A 255 5.93 -3.36 44.34
C GLU A 255 4.84 -2.29 44.54
N THR A 256 4.91 -1.58 45.66
CA THR A 256 4.21 -0.30 45.88
C THR A 256 5.03 0.85 45.31
N ALA A 257 4.47 2.07 45.31
CA ALA A 257 5.20 3.27 44.93
C ALA A 257 6.43 3.53 45.84
N LEU A 258 6.36 3.13 47.11
CA LEU A 258 7.50 3.22 48.03
C LEU A 258 8.61 2.24 47.64
N ASP A 259 8.26 0.98 47.39
CA ASP A 259 9.22 -0.04 46.97
C ASP A 259 9.91 0.36 45.65
N ALA A 260 9.15 0.98 44.74
CA ALA A 260 9.68 1.52 43.50
C ALA A 260 10.68 2.68 43.72
N ALA A 261 10.44 3.57 44.69
CA ALA A 261 11.39 4.63 45.04
C ALA A 261 12.67 4.07 45.66
N GLU A 262 12.55 3.15 46.61
CA GLU A 262 13.68 2.50 47.28
C GLU A 262 14.54 1.70 46.29
N LYS A 263 13.91 0.95 45.38
CA LYS A 263 14.60 0.19 44.32
C LYS A 263 15.44 1.08 43.40
N ASN A 264 14.98 2.30 43.12
CA ASN A 264 15.71 3.26 42.29
C ASN A 264 16.64 4.17 43.10
N LYS A 265 16.84 3.91 44.41
CA LYS A 265 17.68 4.68 45.33
C LYS A 265 17.29 6.16 45.44
N LEU A 266 16.00 6.45 45.39
CA LEU A 266 15.44 7.81 45.49
C LEU A 266 15.00 8.08 46.94
N SER A 267 15.96 8.45 47.80
CA SER A 267 15.76 8.66 49.25
C SER A 267 14.69 9.69 49.56
N ASP A 268 14.70 10.82 48.87
CA ASP A 268 13.85 11.96 49.19
C ASP A 268 12.38 11.62 48.93
N ILE A 269 12.11 10.94 47.81
CA ILE A 269 10.78 10.45 47.47
C ILE A 269 10.34 9.33 48.42
N ALA A 270 11.25 8.42 48.78
CA ALA A 270 10.93 7.37 49.75
C ALA A 270 10.57 7.96 51.14
N CYS A 271 11.24 9.04 51.55
CA CYS A 271 10.93 9.77 52.78
C CYS A 271 9.53 10.38 52.72
N ILE A 272 9.24 11.15 51.67
CA ILE A 272 7.92 11.79 51.47
C ILE A 272 6.80 10.76 51.41
N LEU A 273 7.01 9.64 50.72
CA LEU A 273 6.03 8.56 50.64
C LEU A 273 5.76 7.93 52.02
N LYS A 274 6.79 7.73 52.84
CA LYS A 274 6.64 7.23 54.22
C LYS A 274 5.91 8.23 55.11
N GLU A 275 6.25 9.52 55.03
CA GLU A 275 5.57 10.60 55.75
C GLU A 275 4.07 10.66 55.42
N HIS A 276 3.72 10.45 54.14
CA HIS A 276 2.33 10.41 53.69
C HIS A 276 1.66 9.04 53.89
N GLY A 277 2.29 8.11 54.62
CA GLY A 277 1.69 6.83 55.02
C GLY A 277 1.60 5.77 53.91
N VAL A 278 2.40 5.89 52.84
CA VAL A 278 2.53 4.83 51.83
C VAL A 278 3.38 3.69 52.40
N GLN A 279 2.78 2.51 52.52
CA GLN A 279 3.44 1.33 53.08
C GLN A 279 4.19 0.55 52.00
N SER A 280 5.23 -0.20 52.40
CA SER A 280 5.89 -1.18 51.53
C SER A 280 4.96 -2.38 51.29
N ALA A 281 5.08 -3.03 50.13
CA ALA A 281 4.36 -4.27 49.82
C ALA A 281 4.60 -5.37 50.87
N LYS A 282 5.76 -5.37 51.54
CA LYS A 282 6.10 -6.34 52.61
C LYS A 282 5.32 -6.10 53.91
N SER A 283 4.96 -4.86 54.19
CA SER A 283 4.24 -4.46 55.41
C SER A 283 2.71 -4.50 55.25
N ILE A 284 2.21 -4.44 54.01
CA ILE A 284 0.80 -4.66 53.72
C ILE A 284 0.52 -6.14 54.01
N LYS A 285 -0.08 -6.44 55.17
CA LYS A 285 -0.59 -7.78 55.48
C LYS A 285 -1.41 -8.24 54.27
N PRO A 286 -1.16 -9.43 53.72
CA PRO A 286 -2.05 -9.95 52.71
C PRO A 286 -3.41 -10.06 53.37
N HIS A 287 -4.36 -9.21 52.99
CA HIS A 287 -5.73 -9.69 52.98
C HIS A 287 -5.65 -10.98 52.17
N PRO A 288 -6.09 -12.13 52.72
CA PRO A 288 -6.06 -13.37 51.96
C PRO A 288 -6.79 -13.03 50.68
N ALA A 289 -6.04 -12.98 49.58
CA ALA A 289 -6.62 -12.79 48.28
C ALA A 289 -7.69 -13.87 48.25
N ASN A 290 -8.96 -13.46 48.21
CA ASN A 290 -10.04 -14.41 48.03
C ASN A 290 -9.63 -15.15 46.78
N SER A 291 -9.13 -16.37 46.93
CA SER A 291 -8.62 -17.18 45.82
C SER A 291 -9.72 -17.26 44.77
N ALA A 292 -10.98 -17.24 45.22
CA ALA A 292 -12.19 -17.06 44.45
C ALA A 292 -12.27 -15.75 43.62
N ARG A 293 -11.80 -14.59 44.10
CA ARG A 293 -11.79 -13.32 43.37
C ARG A 293 -10.64 -13.25 42.35
N GLU A 294 -9.46 -13.75 42.70
CA GLU A 294 -8.37 -13.92 41.73
C GLU A 294 -8.71 -14.99 40.67
N LEU A 295 -9.36 -16.09 41.05
CA LEU A 295 -9.94 -17.05 40.10
C LEU A 295 -11.01 -16.41 39.24
N LYS A 296 -11.93 -15.63 39.81
CA LYS A 296 -12.95 -14.91 39.01
C LYS A 296 -12.30 -13.91 38.06
N GLN A 297 -11.26 -13.21 38.48
CA GLN A 297 -10.55 -12.26 37.62
C GLN A 297 -9.78 -12.99 36.52
N THR A 298 -9.04 -14.04 36.83
CA THR A 298 -8.32 -14.86 35.84
C THR A 298 -9.28 -15.55 34.87
N VAL A 299 -10.40 -16.09 35.36
CA VAL A 299 -11.47 -16.64 34.51
C VAL A 299 -12.08 -15.54 33.63
N SER A 300 -12.27 -14.33 34.16
CA SER A 300 -12.75 -13.18 33.38
C SER A 300 -11.73 -12.73 32.32
N ASP A 301 -10.44 -12.70 32.66
CA ASP A 301 -9.37 -12.33 31.75
C ASP A 301 -9.16 -13.38 30.66
N ILE A 302 -9.23 -14.67 31.00
CA ILE A 302 -9.24 -15.79 30.04
C ILE A 302 -10.49 -15.70 29.17
N LYS A 303 -11.67 -15.47 29.74
CA LYS A 303 -12.93 -15.31 28.98
C LYS A 303 -12.83 -14.16 27.99
N ASN A 304 -12.32 -13.01 28.41
CA ASN A 304 -12.15 -11.84 27.55
C ASN A 304 -11.06 -12.08 26.49
N GLY A 305 -9.95 -12.74 26.85
CA GLY A 305 -8.88 -13.11 25.93
C GLY A 305 -9.35 -14.10 24.85
N VAL A 306 -10.07 -15.16 25.25
CA VAL A 306 -10.68 -16.14 24.34
C VAL A 306 -11.74 -15.47 23.47
N HIS A 307 -12.59 -14.62 24.04
CA HIS A 307 -13.61 -13.92 23.27
C HIS A 307 -12.98 -12.99 22.22
N TYR A 308 -11.95 -12.24 22.60
CA TYR A 308 -11.17 -11.41 21.68
C TYR A 308 -10.52 -12.24 20.58
N GLN A 309 -9.90 -13.37 20.91
CA GLN A 309 -9.30 -14.28 19.93
C GLN A 309 -10.33 -14.86 18.97
N LEU A 310 -11.50 -15.28 19.46
CA LEU A 310 -12.59 -15.79 18.63
C LEU A 310 -13.16 -14.71 17.71
N GLU A 311 -13.33 -13.47 18.22
CA GLU A 311 -13.82 -12.36 17.41
C GLU A 311 -12.80 -11.97 16.34
N HIS A 312 -11.51 -11.94 16.67
CA HIS A 312 -10.43 -11.72 15.71
C HIS A 312 -10.39 -12.84 14.66
N THR A 313 -10.53 -14.09 15.07
CA THR A 313 -10.55 -15.24 14.16
C THR A 313 -11.76 -15.17 13.23
N ARG A 314 -12.94 -14.77 13.75
CA ARG A 314 -14.15 -14.57 12.95
C ARG A 314 -14.01 -13.41 11.96
N LYS A 315 -13.45 -12.27 12.39
CA LYS A 315 -13.16 -11.11 11.51
C LYS A 315 -12.15 -11.48 10.43
N THR A 316 -11.11 -12.24 10.80
CA THR A 316 -10.10 -12.75 9.87
C THR A 316 -10.74 -13.72 8.87
N GLY A 317 -11.56 -14.65 9.33
CA GLY A 317 -12.32 -15.57 8.49
C GLY A 317 -13.22 -14.84 7.48
N LYS A 318 -13.96 -13.82 7.92
CA LYS A 318 -14.77 -12.97 7.02
C LYS A 318 -13.91 -12.24 5.99
N ARG A 319 -12.75 -11.69 6.39
CA ARG A 319 -11.81 -11.03 5.46
C ARG A 319 -11.24 -12.00 4.45
N VAL A 320 -10.79 -13.18 4.89
CA VAL A 320 -10.26 -14.23 4.02
C VAL A 320 -11.33 -14.73 3.04
N GLN A 321 -12.57 -14.95 3.49
CA GLN A 321 -13.69 -15.27 2.61
C GLN A 321 -13.99 -14.15 1.60
N GLY A 322 -13.89 -12.88 2.01
CA GLY A 322 -14.02 -11.73 1.12
C GLY A 322 -12.93 -11.69 0.05
N ILE A 323 -11.67 -11.97 0.44
CA ILE A 323 -10.54 -12.08 -0.48
C ILE A 323 -10.74 -13.26 -1.43
N ALA A 324 -11.14 -14.43 -0.93
CA ALA A 324 -11.40 -15.61 -1.75
C ALA A 324 -12.52 -15.36 -2.78
N LYS A 325 -13.59 -14.65 -2.39
CA LYS A 325 -14.66 -14.23 -3.32
C LYS A 325 -14.14 -13.28 -4.39
N ARG A 326 -13.36 -12.26 -4.02
CA ARG A 326 -12.75 -11.32 -4.98
C ARG A 326 -11.78 -12.02 -5.94
N LEU A 327 -10.93 -12.90 -5.43
CA LEU A 327 -9.99 -13.68 -6.23
C LEU A 327 -10.71 -14.61 -7.20
N ASN A 328 -11.79 -15.27 -6.76
CA ASN A 328 -12.64 -16.08 -7.63
C ASN A 328 -13.34 -15.26 -8.71
N LYS A 329 -13.75 -14.01 -8.40
CA LYS A 329 -14.31 -13.10 -9.39
C LYS A 329 -13.26 -12.69 -10.42
N MET A 330 -12.07 -12.28 -9.97
CA MET A 330 -10.95 -11.92 -10.85
C MET A 330 -10.56 -13.06 -11.79
N HIS A 331 -10.52 -14.32 -11.33
CA HIS A 331 -10.22 -15.46 -12.21
C HIS A 331 -11.27 -15.70 -13.30
N VAL A 332 -12.54 -15.46 -13.00
CA VAL A 332 -13.60 -15.59 -14.01
C VAL A 332 -13.47 -14.46 -15.03
N GLU A 333 -13.22 -13.24 -14.56
CA GLU A 333 -12.99 -12.08 -15.43
C GLU A 333 -11.74 -12.25 -16.29
N SER A 334 -10.63 -12.73 -15.73
CA SER A 334 -9.38 -12.96 -16.47
C SER A 334 -9.54 -14.05 -17.54
N LEU A 335 -10.24 -15.15 -17.23
CA LEU A 335 -10.52 -16.22 -18.17
C LEU A 335 -11.44 -15.75 -19.31
N ASN A 336 -12.46 -14.94 -19.00
CA ASN A 336 -13.31 -14.33 -20.01
C ASN A 336 -12.52 -13.36 -20.91
N ASN A 337 -11.64 -12.54 -20.33
CA ASN A 337 -10.81 -11.62 -21.08
C ASN A 337 -9.83 -12.36 -22.01
N ALA A 338 -9.22 -13.45 -21.53
CA ALA A 338 -8.34 -14.29 -22.34
C ALA A 338 -9.08 -14.95 -23.51
N ILE A 339 -10.31 -15.42 -23.29
CA ILE A 339 -11.15 -15.98 -24.37
C ILE A 339 -11.44 -14.91 -25.41
N ASN A 340 -11.95 -13.75 -24.99
CA ASN A 340 -12.26 -12.65 -25.92
C ASN A 340 -11.02 -12.22 -26.72
N SER A 341 -9.86 -12.12 -26.06
CA SER A 341 -8.60 -11.76 -26.73
C SER A 341 -8.19 -12.82 -27.75
N SER A 342 -8.29 -14.10 -27.40
CA SER A 342 -7.98 -15.22 -28.30
C SER A 342 -8.94 -15.29 -29.48
N THR A 343 -10.23 -15.00 -29.28
CA THR A 343 -11.23 -14.93 -30.35
C THR A 343 -10.88 -13.84 -31.36
N VAL A 344 -10.49 -12.65 -30.89
CA VAL A 344 -10.06 -11.57 -31.79
C VAL A 344 -8.86 -12.00 -32.63
N VAL A 345 -7.85 -12.65 -32.02
CA VAL A 345 -6.68 -13.14 -32.75
C VAL A 345 -7.06 -14.18 -33.80
N ALA A 346 -7.92 -15.16 -33.48
CA ALA A 346 -8.38 -16.13 -34.46
C ALA A 346 -9.17 -15.49 -35.61
N ILE A 347 -10.03 -14.51 -35.32
CA ILE A 347 -10.77 -13.76 -36.36
C ILE A 347 -9.80 -13.04 -37.29
N LEU A 348 -8.76 -12.39 -36.75
CA LEU A 348 -7.75 -11.70 -37.56
C LEU A 348 -6.99 -12.68 -38.47
N ILE A 349 -6.53 -13.82 -37.92
CA ILE A 349 -5.83 -14.85 -38.70
C ILE A 349 -6.75 -15.39 -39.80
N ALA A 350 -8.00 -15.73 -39.47
CA ALA A 350 -8.97 -16.23 -40.43
C ALA A 350 -9.26 -15.21 -41.54
N SER A 351 -9.39 -13.93 -41.20
CA SER A 351 -9.66 -12.86 -42.16
C SER A 351 -8.49 -12.64 -43.13
N VAL A 352 -7.26 -12.65 -42.60
CA VAL A 352 -6.04 -12.50 -43.40
C VAL A 352 -5.84 -13.70 -44.33
N ALA A 353 -5.97 -14.92 -43.81
CA ALA A 353 -5.87 -16.15 -44.61
C ALA A 353 -6.97 -16.20 -45.69
N PHE A 354 -8.21 -15.87 -45.32
CA PHE A 354 -9.32 -15.84 -46.27
C PHE A 354 -9.06 -14.84 -47.40
N ALA A 355 -8.65 -13.61 -47.06
CA ALA A 355 -8.31 -12.60 -48.05
C ALA A 355 -7.12 -13.04 -48.94
N ALA A 356 -6.14 -13.74 -48.37
CA ALA A 356 -4.98 -14.22 -49.11
C ALA A 356 -5.35 -15.29 -50.14
N ILE A 357 -6.27 -16.23 -49.83
CA ILE A 357 -6.73 -17.26 -50.76
C ILE A 357 -7.41 -16.67 -52.00
N PHE A 358 -8.21 -15.62 -51.84
CA PHE A 358 -8.99 -15.04 -52.94
C PHE A 358 -8.28 -13.91 -53.70
N ASN A 359 -7.22 -13.33 -53.14
CA ASN A 359 -6.48 -12.20 -53.74
C ASN A 359 -5.04 -12.57 -54.17
N VAL A 360 -4.76 -13.83 -54.50
CA VAL A 360 -3.40 -14.23 -54.91
C VAL A 360 -3.00 -13.57 -56.24
N PRO A 361 -1.83 -12.89 -56.32
CA PRO A 361 -1.33 -12.30 -57.56
C PRO A 361 -1.01 -13.35 -58.64
N GLY A 362 -1.34 -13.03 -59.89
CA GLY A 362 -1.10 -13.89 -61.07
C GLY A 362 -2.38 -14.55 -61.60
N GLN A 363 -3.43 -13.73 -61.76
CA GLN A 363 -4.82 -14.13 -61.99
C GLN A 363 -5.03 -15.09 -63.17
N TYR A 364 -6.14 -15.80 -63.00
CA TYR A 364 -6.74 -16.88 -63.75
C TYR A 364 -6.74 -16.65 -65.27
N VAL A 365 -6.90 -17.73 -66.03
CA VAL A 365 -7.05 -17.61 -67.50
C VAL A 365 -8.41 -16.95 -67.79
N ASP A 366 -8.41 -15.63 -67.97
CA ASP A 366 -9.64 -14.84 -68.13
C ASP A 366 -10.00 -14.56 -69.61
N SER A 367 -9.07 -14.81 -70.56
CA SER A 367 -9.28 -14.52 -71.98
C SER A 367 -9.47 -15.79 -72.82
N PRO A 368 -10.54 -15.91 -73.63
CA PRO A 368 -10.82 -17.09 -74.45
C PRO A 368 -9.81 -17.33 -75.59
N SER A 369 -8.89 -16.39 -75.84
CA SER A 369 -7.85 -16.48 -76.87
C SER A 369 -6.50 -17.01 -76.38
N ASP A 370 -6.33 -17.25 -75.06
CA ASP A 370 -5.03 -17.60 -74.45
C ASP A 370 -5.13 -18.93 -73.66
N ILE A 371 -5.77 -19.93 -74.30
CA ILE A 371 -6.03 -21.26 -73.74
C ILE A 371 -5.11 -22.28 -74.40
N SER A 372 -4.08 -22.74 -73.67
CA SER A 372 -3.34 -23.95 -74.02
C SER A 372 -4.26 -25.18 -73.95
N PRO A 373 -4.14 -26.17 -74.86
CA PRO A 373 -5.03 -27.33 -74.88
C PRO A 373 -4.95 -28.11 -73.55
N GLY A 374 -6.03 -28.10 -72.77
CA GLY A 374 -6.15 -28.81 -71.49
C GLY A 374 -6.40 -27.96 -70.24
N VAL A 375 -6.53 -26.63 -70.37
CA VAL A 375 -6.79 -25.71 -69.23
C VAL A 375 -8.25 -25.27 -69.23
N SER A 376 -8.94 -25.39 -68.09
CA SER A 376 -10.33 -24.92 -67.94
C SER A 376 -10.40 -23.43 -67.59
N PRO A 377 -11.44 -22.69 -68.04
CA PRO A 377 -11.68 -21.31 -67.61
C PRO A 377 -11.76 -21.23 -66.07
N GLY A 378 -11.04 -20.29 -65.47
CA GLY A 378 -10.94 -20.16 -64.00
C GLY A 378 -9.85 -21.00 -63.33
N GLN A 379 -9.01 -21.74 -64.08
CA GLN A 379 -7.82 -22.39 -63.54
C GLN A 379 -6.69 -21.36 -63.33
N ALA A 380 -6.09 -21.33 -62.14
CA ALA A 380 -4.96 -20.45 -61.85
C ALA A 380 -3.72 -20.90 -62.65
N ARG A 381 -3.09 -20.00 -63.41
CA ARG A 381 -1.86 -20.27 -64.20
C ARG A 381 -0.68 -20.78 -63.36
N ILE A 382 -0.77 -20.64 -62.04
CA ILE A 382 0.28 -20.92 -61.06
C ILE A 382 0.02 -22.23 -60.28
N ALA A 383 -1.11 -22.91 -60.53
CA ALA A 383 -1.56 -24.06 -59.73
C ALA A 383 -0.53 -25.18 -59.55
N ALA A 384 0.31 -25.45 -60.56
CA ALA A 384 1.31 -26.52 -60.52
C ALA A 384 2.65 -26.11 -59.85
N LYS A 385 2.82 -24.87 -59.40
CA LYS A 385 4.08 -24.42 -58.78
C LYS A 385 4.16 -24.87 -57.32
N LEU A 386 5.31 -25.42 -56.92
CA LEU A 386 5.58 -25.86 -55.55
C LEU A 386 5.26 -24.79 -54.47
N PRO A 387 5.67 -23.50 -54.62
CA PRO A 387 5.37 -22.48 -53.61
C PRO A 387 3.87 -22.19 -53.46
N PHE A 388 3.10 -22.32 -54.55
CA PHE A 388 1.66 -22.12 -54.53
C PHE A 388 0.93 -23.28 -53.83
N MET A 389 1.36 -24.52 -54.07
CA MET A 389 0.82 -25.69 -53.36
C MET A 389 1.09 -25.61 -51.85
N ILE A 390 2.29 -25.19 -51.45
CA ILE A 390 2.63 -24.96 -50.04
C ILE A 390 1.74 -23.84 -49.46
N PHE A 391 1.61 -22.71 -50.16
CA PHE A 391 0.75 -21.62 -49.73
C PHE A 391 -0.69 -22.09 -49.50
N VAL A 392 -1.34 -22.69 -50.50
CA VAL A 392 -2.76 -23.08 -50.42
C VAL A 392 -3.00 -24.10 -49.31
N VAL A 393 -2.13 -25.10 -49.16
CA VAL A 393 -2.31 -26.14 -48.13
C VAL A 393 -2.16 -25.55 -46.72
N PHE A 394 -1.08 -24.82 -46.47
CA PHE A 394 -0.80 -24.28 -45.14
C PHE A 394 -1.76 -23.17 -44.75
N ASP A 395 -2.14 -22.30 -45.68
CA ASP A 395 -3.10 -21.22 -45.45
C ASP A 395 -4.52 -21.76 -45.21
N SER A 396 -4.96 -22.76 -45.99
CA SER A 396 -6.26 -23.41 -45.79
C SER A 396 -6.37 -24.11 -44.43
N ILE A 397 -5.29 -24.77 -43.98
CA ILE A 397 -5.25 -25.39 -42.65
C ILE A 397 -5.28 -24.31 -41.55
N ALA A 398 -4.53 -23.22 -41.71
CA ALA A 398 -4.53 -22.12 -40.74
C ALA A 398 -5.90 -21.44 -40.64
N LEU A 399 -6.58 -21.22 -41.77
CA LEU A 399 -7.93 -20.70 -41.85
C LEU A 399 -8.92 -21.62 -41.15
N PHE A 400 -8.87 -22.93 -41.45
CA PHE A 400 -9.79 -23.89 -40.87
C PHE A 400 -9.61 -24.01 -39.35
N ILE A 401 -8.37 -24.06 -38.86
CA ILE A 401 -8.08 -24.07 -37.42
C ILE A 401 -8.63 -22.79 -36.76
N SER A 402 -8.42 -21.62 -37.38
CA SER A 402 -8.85 -20.33 -36.82
C SER A 402 -10.38 -20.22 -36.77
N LEU A 403 -11.09 -20.63 -37.82
CA LEU A 403 -12.55 -20.68 -37.82
C LEU A 403 -13.10 -21.70 -36.82
N ALA A 404 -12.49 -22.89 -36.73
CA ALA A 404 -12.89 -23.90 -35.75
C ALA A 404 -12.73 -23.38 -34.32
N VAL A 405 -11.64 -22.67 -34.01
CA VAL A 405 -11.44 -22.03 -32.71
C VAL A 405 -12.55 -21.01 -32.41
N VAL A 406 -12.88 -20.13 -33.37
CA VAL A 406 -13.95 -19.14 -33.19
C VAL A 406 -15.29 -19.83 -32.94
N VAL A 407 -15.64 -20.82 -33.75
CA VAL A 407 -16.91 -21.56 -33.61
C VAL A 407 -17.00 -22.26 -32.27
N VAL A 408 -15.92 -22.94 -31.82
CA VAL A 408 -15.89 -23.58 -30.50
C VAL A 408 -16.00 -22.54 -29.38
N GLN A 409 -15.36 -21.37 -29.52
CA GLN A 409 -15.43 -20.31 -28.53
C GLN A 409 -16.83 -19.69 -28.41
N THR A 410 -17.55 -19.50 -29.53
CA THR A 410 -18.87 -18.89 -29.53
C THR A 410 -19.99 -19.87 -29.19
N SER A 411 -19.84 -21.15 -29.57
CA SER A 411 -20.88 -22.18 -29.35
C SER A 411 -20.82 -22.79 -27.95
N VAL A 412 -19.64 -22.92 -27.36
CA VAL A 412 -19.49 -23.64 -26.08
C VAL A 412 -19.65 -22.68 -24.89
N VAL A 413 -20.89 -22.56 -24.42
CA VAL A 413 -21.21 -21.88 -23.15
C VAL A 413 -20.88 -22.82 -21.99
N VAL A 414 -19.60 -22.91 -21.62
CA VAL A 414 -19.17 -23.77 -20.52
C VAL A 414 -19.52 -23.14 -19.17
N ILE A 415 -20.48 -23.73 -18.46
CA ILE A 415 -20.87 -23.34 -17.10
C ILE A 415 -19.81 -23.74 -16.07
N GLN A 416 -19.08 -24.83 -16.31
CA GLN A 416 -18.04 -25.35 -15.41
C GLN A 416 -16.65 -24.76 -15.67
N ARG A 417 -16.04 -24.16 -14.65
CA ARG A 417 -14.70 -23.53 -14.74
C ARG A 417 -13.58 -24.47 -15.20
N LYS A 418 -13.60 -25.73 -14.74
CA LYS A 418 -12.56 -26.72 -15.09
C LYS A 418 -12.56 -27.03 -16.59
N ALA A 419 -13.73 -27.26 -17.16
CA ALA A 419 -13.89 -27.50 -18.59
C ALA A 419 -13.51 -26.25 -19.41
N LYS A 420 -13.89 -25.05 -18.96
CA LYS A 420 -13.52 -23.78 -19.62
C LYS A 420 -12.01 -23.56 -19.68
N LYS A 421 -11.30 -23.95 -18.62
CA LYS A 421 -9.83 -23.90 -18.54
C LYS A 421 -9.15 -24.93 -19.44
N GLN A 422 -9.67 -26.15 -19.49
CA GLN A 422 -9.16 -27.19 -20.41
C GLN A 422 -9.37 -26.79 -21.87
N MET A 423 -10.55 -26.26 -22.19
CA MET A 423 -10.86 -25.71 -23.51
C MET A 423 -9.87 -24.62 -23.91
N MET A 424 -9.61 -23.65 -23.02
CA MET A 424 -8.63 -22.58 -23.29
C MET A 424 -7.22 -23.11 -23.54
N ALA A 425 -6.79 -24.13 -22.79
CA ALA A 425 -5.47 -24.73 -22.97
C ALA A 425 -5.32 -25.45 -24.32
N VAL A 426 -6.40 -26.05 -24.84
CA VAL A 426 -6.40 -26.67 -26.18
C VAL A 426 -6.42 -25.58 -27.25
N ILE A 427 -7.29 -24.57 -27.11
CA ILE A 427 -7.39 -23.46 -28.04
C ILE A 427 -6.06 -22.73 -28.20
N ASN A 428 -5.36 -22.44 -27.10
CA ASN A 428 -4.12 -21.70 -27.20
C ASN A 428 -3.07 -22.46 -28.03
N LYS A 429 -2.97 -23.79 -27.84
CA LYS A 429 -2.07 -24.64 -28.65
C LYS A 429 -2.45 -24.64 -30.13
N LEU A 430 -3.75 -24.70 -30.43
CA LEU A 430 -4.24 -24.63 -31.81
C LEU A 430 -3.95 -23.25 -32.43
N MET A 431 -4.04 -22.18 -31.65
CA MET A 431 -3.68 -20.82 -32.09
C MET A 431 -2.20 -20.72 -32.46
N TRP A 432 -1.30 -21.24 -31.61
CA TRP A 432 0.13 -21.28 -31.89
C TRP A 432 0.44 -22.06 -33.18
N LEU A 433 -0.25 -23.18 -33.38
CA LEU A 433 -0.13 -23.95 -34.61
C LEU A 433 -0.59 -23.13 -35.84
N ALA A 434 -1.74 -22.45 -35.75
CA ALA A 434 -2.24 -21.60 -36.84
C ALA A 434 -1.27 -20.45 -37.18
N CYS A 435 -0.67 -19.80 -36.17
CA CYS A 435 0.35 -18.75 -36.36
C CYS A 435 1.60 -19.26 -37.10
N VAL A 436 2.04 -20.48 -36.82
CA VAL A 436 3.18 -21.08 -37.52
C VAL A 436 2.79 -21.41 -38.97
N LEU A 437 1.62 -22.00 -39.19
CA LEU A 437 1.16 -22.39 -40.52
C LEU A 437 0.94 -21.18 -41.45
N ILE A 438 0.32 -20.10 -40.95
CA ILE A 438 0.14 -18.87 -41.72
C ILE A 438 1.49 -18.23 -42.06
N SER A 439 2.45 -18.23 -41.14
CA SER A 439 3.78 -17.68 -41.41
C SER A 439 4.51 -18.46 -42.52
N VAL A 440 4.41 -19.80 -42.52
CA VAL A 440 4.93 -20.65 -43.60
C VAL A 440 4.23 -20.35 -44.93
N ALA A 441 2.91 -20.15 -44.91
CA ALA A 441 2.15 -19.80 -46.10
C ALA A 441 2.59 -18.46 -46.71
N PHE A 442 2.77 -17.41 -45.89
CA PHE A 442 3.22 -16.10 -46.37
C PHE A 442 4.66 -16.11 -46.90
N LEU A 443 5.55 -16.92 -46.30
CA LEU A 443 6.90 -17.13 -46.85
C LEU A 443 6.86 -17.87 -48.20
N ALA A 444 5.90 -18.77 -48.42
CA ALA A 444 5.72 -19.43 -49.71
C ALA A 444 5.07 -18.48 -50.75
N LEU A 445 4.15 -17.63 -50.30
CA LEU A 445 3.47 -16.62 -51.12
C LEU A 445 4.46 -15.59 -51.68
N SER A 446 5.51 -15.20 -50.96
CA SER A 446 6.52 -14.25 -51.48
C SER A 446 7.16 -14.72 -52.80
N TYR A 447 7.43 -16.02 -52.94
CA TYR A 447 7.96 -16.61 -54.18
C TYR A 447 6.93 -16.66 -55.31
N VAL A 448 5.63 -16.60 -54.98
CA VAL A 448 4.55 -16.52 -55.97
C VAL A 448 4.42 -15.10 -56.50
N VAL A 449 4.41 -14.10 -55.60
CA VAL A 449 4.21 -12.67 -55.95
C VAL A 449 5.38 -12.10 -56.75
N VAL A 450 6.62 -12.41 -56.36
CA VAL A 450 7.82 -11.83 -56.99
C VAL A 450 8.12 -12.47 -58.36
N GLY A 451 7.67 -13.70 -58.61
CA GLY A 451 7.89 -14.38 -59.88
C GLY A 451 9.31 -14.98 -60.03
N LYS A 452 9.62 -15.49 -61.22
CA LYS A 452 10.90 -16.18 -61.48
C LYS A 452 12.05 -15.21 -61.76
N ASP A 453 11.74 -14.02 -62.24
CA ASP A 453 12.72 -13.08 -62.79
C ASP A 453 13.49 -12.35 -61.67
N GLU A 454 12.86 -12.13 -60.51
CA GLU A 454 13.45 -11.42 -59.37
C GLU A 454 13.57 -12.29 -58.11
N ARG A 455 13.99 -13.56 -58.25
CA ARG A 455 14.11 -14.51 -57.12
C ARG A 455 14.99 -14.00 -55.96
N TRP A 456 15.93 -13.11 -56.23
CA TRP A 456 16.76 -12.50 -55.20
C TRP A 456 15.93 -11.69 -54.19
N LEU A 457 14.91 -10.97 -54.66
CA LEU A 457 14.00 -10.21 -53.81
C LEU A 457 13.14 -11.14 -52.93
N ALA A 458 12.68 -12.27 -53.48
CA ALA A 458 11.95 -13.28 -52.70
C ALA A 458 12.84 -13.89 -51.60
N ASN A 459 14.10 -14.21 -51.90
CA ASN A 459 15.06 -14.73 -50.92
C ASN A 459 15.34 -13.70 -49.80
N LEU A 460 15.44 -12.42 -50.14
CA LEU A 460 15.61 -11.34 -49.16
C LEU A 460 14.40 -11.22 -48.23
N ILE A 461 13.18 -11.23 -48.78
CA ILE A 461 11.94 -11.21 -48.01
C ILE A 461 11.83 -12.43 -47.10
N THR A 462 12.18 -13.62 -47.59
CA THR A 462 12.21 -14.84 -46.78
C THR A 462 13.25 -14.77 -45.67
N GLY A 463 14.44 -14.21 -45.93
CA GLY A 463 15.47 -14.00 -44.92
C GLY A 463 15.00 -13.07 -43.79
N ILE A 464 14.45 -11.91 -44.15
CA ILE A 464 13.92 -10.95 -43.17
C ILE A 464 12.72 -11.56 -42.41
N GLY A 465 11.78 -12.17 -43.13
CA GLY A 465 10.57 -12.77 -42.54
C GLY A 465 10.88 -13.93 -41.59
N THR A 466 11.84 -14.79 -41.93
CA THR A 466 12.28 -15.88 -41.04
C THR A 466 12.96 -15.36 -39.78
N VAL A 467 13.79 -14.32 -39.87
CA VAL A 467 14.42 -13.69 -38.69
C VAL A 467 13.35 -13.08 -37.76
N ILE A 468 12.38 -12.35 -38.31
CA ILE A 468 11.28 -11.75 -37.53
C ILE A 468 10.44 -12.87 -36.88
N MET A 469 10.10 -13.91 -37.63
CA MET A 469 9.30 -15.04 -37.15
C MET A 469 10.01 -15.80 -36.02
N VAL A 470 11.29 -16.13 -36.21
CA VAL A 470 12.10 -16.84 -35.19
C VAL A 470 12.30 -15.97 -33.94
N SER A 471 12.52 -14.66 -34.11
CA SER A 471 12.66 -13.73 -32.99
C SER A 471 11.35 -13.60 -32.19
N THR A 472 10.22 -13.39 -32.87
CA THR A 472 8.92 -13.20 -32.22
C THR A 472 8.38 -14.49 -31.58
N LEU A 473 8.36 -15.61 -32.30
CA LEU A 473 7.94 -16.90 -31.74
C LEU A 473 8.92 -17.38 -30.66
N GLY A 474 10.23 -17.17 -30.86
CA GLY A 474 11.27 -17.56 -29.94
C GLY A 474 11.20 -16.80 -28.61
N THR A 475 11.03 -15.48 -28.65
CA THR A 475 10.88 -14.65 -27.45
C THR A 475 9.61 -14.99 -26.66
N LEU A 476 8.49 -15.22 -27.34
CA LEU A 476 7.25 -15.63 -26.69
C LEU A 476 7.36 -17.04 -26.08
N CYS A 477 7.95 -18.01 -26.79
CA CYS A 477 8.21 -19.35 -26.25
C CYS A 477 9.14 -19.30 -25.03
N TYR A 478 10.17 -18.46 -25.08
CA TYR A 478 11.10 -18.25 -23.97
C TYR A 478 10.36 -17.76 -22.72
N TRP A 479 9.51 -16.73 -22.84
CA TRP A 479 8.72 -16.21 -21.74
C TRP A 479 7.76 -17.25 -21.15
N VAL A 480 7.11 -18.05 -22.00
CA VAL A 480 6.25 -19.16 -21.54
C VAL A 480 7.04 -20.18 -20.74
N ILE A 481 8.23 -20.57 -21.20
CA ILE A 481 9.09 -21.55 -20.53
C ILE A 481 9.62 -21.00 -19.20
N VAL A 482 10.11 -19.75 -19.17
CA VAL A 482 10.59 -19.08 -17.95
C VAL A 482 9.48 -19.03 -16.90
N ASN A 483 8.28 -18.58 -17.28
CA ASN A 483 7.13 -18.55 -16.38
C ASN A 483 6.75 -19.94 -15.86
N ARG A 484 6.88 -20.98 -16.69
CA ARG A 484 6.62 -22.37 -16.29
C ARG A 484 7.67 -22.90 -15.31
N ILE A 485 8.94 -22.53 -15.49
CA ILE A 485 10.06 -22.87 -14.61
C ILE A 485 9.94 -22.14 -13.27
N GLU A 486 9.61 -20.85 -13.27
CA GLU A 486 9.35 -20.12 -12.03
C GLU A 486 8.20 -20.74 -11.23
N ALA A 487 7.12 -21.14 -11.92
CA ALA A 487 6.01 -21.83 -11.29
C ALA A 487 6.37 -23.23 -10.76
N SER A 488 7.33 -23.94 -11.35
CA SER A 488 7.82 -25.22 -10.82
C SER A 488 8.79 -25.02 -9.63
N LYS A 489 9.68 -24.03 -9.69
CA LYS A 489 10.57 -23.65 -8.58
C LYS A 489 9.80 -23.21 -7.33
N LEU A 490 8.75 -22.39 -7.49
CA LEU A 490 7.86 -22.01 -6.39
C LEU A 490 7.18 -23.22 -5.73
N ARG A 491 6.86 -24.27 -6.50
CA ARG A 491 6.28 -25.52 -5.99
C ARG A 491 7.31 -26.40 -5.26
N SER A 492 8.56 -26.45 -5.71
CA SER A 492 9.62 -27.22 -5.04
C SER A 492 10.08 -26.56 -3.73
N ILE A 493 10.17 -25.23 -3.70
CA ILE A 493 10.43 -24.45 -2.47
C ILE A 493 9.33 -24.70 -1.42
N ARG A 494 8.07 -24.79 -1.86
CA ARG A 494 6.93 -25.09 -0.96
C ARG A 494 6.95 -26.52 -0.42
N ARG A 495 7.38 -27.51 -1.21
CA ARG A 495 7.53 -28.90 -0.73
C ARG A 495 8.67 -29.03 0.27
N SER A 496 9.79 -28.37 0.02
CA SER A 496 10.94 -28.36 0.94
C SER A 496 10.63 -27.65 2.26
N SER A 497 9.82 -26.58 2.25
CA SER A 497 9.36 -25.93 3.49
C SER A 497 8.38 -26.76 4.31
N MET A 498 7.66 -27.72 3.71
CA MET A 498 6.77 -28.64 4.44
C MET A 498 7.50 -29.84 5.06
N THR A 499 8.72 -30.14 4.61
CA THR A 499 9.55 -31.24 5.13
C THR A 499 10.49 -30.84 6.28
N SER A 500 10.68 -29.55 6.53
CA SER A 500 11.51 -29.06 7.64
C SER A 500 10.64 -28.43 8.75
N GLY A 501 10.35 -29.21 9.80
CA GLY A 501 9.95 -28.67 11.10
C GLY A 501 8.57 -29.08 11.61
N SER A 502 8.58 -29.96 12.62
CA SER A 502 7.51 -30.33 13.56
C SER A 502 6.27 -31.06 13.02
N TRP A 503 6.16 -32.33 13.43
CA TRP A 503 4.91 -33.08 13.50
C TRP A 503 3.94 -32.37 14.45
N SER A 504 3.04 -31.57 13.90
CA SER A 504 1.76 -31.26 14.52
C SER A 504 0.67 -31.52 13.47
N LEU A 505 -0.31 -32.32 13.83
CA LEU A 505 -1.42 -32.79 13.00
C LEU A 505 -2.00 -31.64 12.16
N PRO A 506 -1.93 -31.65 10.82
CA PRO A 506 -2.46 -30.57 10.02
C PRO A 506 -3.98 -30.75 9.87
N THR A 507 -4.75 -29.83 10.46
CA THR A 507 -6.13 -29.58 10.04
C THR A 507 -6.16 -29.18 8.56
N PRO A 508 -7.18 -29.60 7.77
CA PRO A 508 -7.20 -29.42 6.32
C PRO A 508 -7.66 -27.99 5.99
N TYR A 509 -6.82 -27.00 6.23
CA TYR A 509 -7.02 -25.65 5.73
C TYR A 509 -5.69 -25.12 5.17
N THR A 510 -5.22 -25.76 4.09
CA THR A 510 -4.38 -25.07 3.12
C THR A 510 -5.21 -23.92 2.56
N SER A 511 -4.73 -22.67 2.65
CA SER A 511 -5.52 -21.54 2.19
C SER A 511 -5.80 -21.66 0.69
N ASP A 512 -7.08 -21.88 0.34
CA ASP A 512 -7.54 -22.00 -1.05
C ASP A 512 -7.11 -20.79 -1.90
N THR A 513 -6.89 -19.64 -1.26
CA THR A 513 -6.36 -18.41 -1.85
C THR A 513 -5.00 -18.57 -2.53
N GLU A 514 -4.09 -19.38 -1.98
CA GLU A 514 -2.75 -19.55 -2.56
C GLU A 514 -2.70 -20.60 -3.68
N ILE A 515 -3.57 -21.61 -3.60
CA ILE A 515 -3.77 -22.58 -4.70
C ILE A 515 -4.37 -21.83 -5.91
N LEU A 516 -5.35 -20.96 -5.65
CA LEU A 516 -6.00 -20.14 -6.67
C LEU A 516 -5.05 -19.09 -7.29
N ASN A 517 -4.18 -18.44 -6.52
CA ASN A 517 -3.22 -17.46 -7.07
C ASN A 517 -2.19 -18.10 -8.03
N ASN A 518 -1.86 -19.37 -7.81
CA ASN A 518 -1.03 -20.18 -8.71
C ASN A 518 -1.77 -20.61 -9.99
N GLU A 519 -3.10 -20.69 -9.96
CA GLU A 519 -3.91 -20.91 -11.15
C GLU A 519 -3.97 -19.66 -12.06
N HIS A 520 -3.92 -18.46 -11.49
CA HIS A 520 -3.81 -17.19 -12.23
C HIS A 520 -2.56 -17.17 -13.11
N LYS A 521 -1.39 -17.47 -12.54
CA LYS A 521 -0.11 -17.47 -13.28
C LYS A 521 -0.07 -18.53 -14.40
N LYS A 522 -0.76 -19.65 -14.23
CA LYS A 522 -0.91 -20.67 -15.28
C LYS A 522 -1.79 -20.22 -16.45
N LEU A 523 -2.74 -19.31 -16.25
CA LEU A 523 -3.64 -18.83 -17.31
C LEU A 523 -2.97 -17.85 -18.27
N TYR A 524 -1.95 -17.12 -17.80
CA TYR A 524 -1.17 -16.18 -18.62
C TYR A 524 0.11 -16.81 -19.23
N ALA A 525 0.44 -18.04 -18.83
CA ALA A 525 1.62 -18.78 -19.31
C ALA A 525 1.27 -20.06 -20.07
N VAL A 526 0.01 -20.24 -20.47
CA VAL A 526 -0.43 -21.35 -21.34
C VAL A 526 -0.79 -20.82 -22.69
#